data_AF-A0A1E1WNX9-F1
#
_entry.id   AF-A0A1E1WNX9-F1
#
_cell.length_a   1.000
_cell.length_b   1.000
_cell.length_c   1.000
_cell.angle_alpha   90.00
_cell.angle_beta   90.00
_cell.angle_gamma   90.00
#
_symmetry.space_group_name_H-M   'P 1'
#
loop_
_entity.id
_entity.type
_entity.pdbx_description
1 polymer ?
#
loop_
_entity_poly.entity_id
_entity_poly.type
_entity_poly.pdbx_seq_one_letter_code
_entity_poly.pdbx_strand_id
1 'polypeptide(L)'
;PEGKQPFMVAFFKNGPKLGNADAGARRKREARRWRSHGYSENYLRNPLTDTAHWTTRSCEIQTLYVSFKDLEWQDWIIAPDGYGAFYCSGECNFPLNAHKNATNHAIVQTLVHLLNPTQVPKPSCAPIKLSPISVLYYTDDSNVILRKYKNMVVKSCGCH
;
A
#
# COMPACT_ATOMS: atom_id res chain seq x y z
N PRO A 1 -35.01 11.81 -22.51
CA PRO A 1 -33.99 11.67 -21.46
C PRO A 1 -33.08 10.47 -21.78
N GLU A 2 -32.07 10.71 -22.61
CA GLU A 2 -31.13 9.67 -23.07
C GLU A 2 -30.04 9.42 -22.02
N GLY A 3 -29.91 8.17 -21.58
CA GLY A 3 -28.85 7.70 -20.71
C GLY A 3 -27.55 7.50 -21.49
N LYS A 4 -26.49 8.18 -21.09
CA LYS A 4 -25.15 7.99 -21.67
C LYS A 4 -24.37 6.97 -20.83
N GLN A 5 -23.89 5.91 -21.48
CA GLN A 5 -22.91 4.99 -20.90
C GLN A 5 -21.49 5.41 -21.31
N PRO A 6 -20.49 5.29 -20.41
CA PRO A 6 -19.12 5.61 -20.75
C PRO A 6 -18.49 4.50 -21.59
N PHE A 7 -17.70 4.90 -22.59
CA PHE A 7 -16.82 4.03 -23.36
C PHE A 7 -15.40 4.60 -23.37
N MET A 8 -14.41 3.73 -23.51
CA MET A 8 -13.00 4.09 -23.50
C MET A 8 -12.45 4.12 -24.92
N VAL A 9 -11.74 5.18 -25.29
CA VAL A 9 -11.06 5.32 -26.60
C VAL A 9 -9.56 5.33 -26.36
N ALA A 10 -8.83 4.44 -27.03
CA ALA A 10 -7.37 4.42 -27.03
C ALA A 10 -6.85 4.77 -28.43
N PHE A 11 -5.92 5.73 -28.50
CA PHE A 11 -5.25 6.11 -29.74
C PHE A 11 -3.91 5.38 -29.85
N PHE A 12 -3.85 4.39 -30.73
CA PHE A 12 -2.59 3.75 -31.09
C PHE A 12 -1.97 4.52 -32.26
N LYS A 13 -0.81 5.12 -32.03
CA LYS A 13 -0.13 5.98 -33.02
C LYS A 13 0.41 5.22 -34.25
N ASN A 14 0.28 3.88 -34.30
CA ASN A 14 0.65 3.03 -35.43
C ASN A 14 -0.41 1.93 -35.65
N GLY A 15 -1.26 2.08 -36.66
CA GLY A 15 -2.28 1.08 -37.05
C GLY A 15 -1.71 -0.10 -37.86
N PRO A 16 -2.48 -1.19 -38.05
CA PRO A 16 -2.07 -2.32 -38.88
C PRO A 16 -2.08 -1.95 -40.36
N LYS A 17 -0.99 -2.25 -41.05
CA LYS A 17 -0.83 -2.02 -42.50
C LYS A 17 -1.57 -3.11 -43.29
N LEU A 18 -2.67 -2.74 -43.96
CA LEU A 18 -3.07 -3.40 -45.21
C LEU A 18 -2.28 -2.74 -46.36
N GLY A 19 -1.56 -3.53 -47.15
CA GLY A 19 -0.74 -3.05 -48.27
C GLY A 19 -1.55 -2.71 -49.51
N ASN A 20 -1.04 -1.81 -50.37
CA ASN A 20 -0.27 -2.17 -51.56
C ASN A 20 0.35 -0.92 -52.25
N ALA A 21 1.45 -1.16 -52.97
CA ALA A 21 2.07 -0.40 -54.07
C ALA A 21 2.15 1.15 -54.02
N ASP A 22 3.35 1.72 -53.97
CA ASP A 22 4.00 2.22 -55.19
C ASP A 22 5.44 2.72 -54.97
N ALA A 23 6.24 2.59 -56.02
CA ALA A 23 7.69 2.81 -56.05
C ALA A 23 8.08 4.30 -55.96
N GLY A 24 9.16 4.61 -55.24
CA GLY A 24 9.70 5.97 -55.22
C GLY A 24 10.98 6.18 -54.42
N ALA A 25 12.12 5.98 -55.09
CA ALA A 25 13.40 6.66 -54.89
C ALA A 25 14.05 6.73 -53.49
N ARG A 26 15.14 5.95 -53.35
CA ARG A 26 16.23 6.17 -52.40
C ARG A 26 16.78 7.62 -52.48
N ARG A 27 16.77 8.35 -51.37
CA ARG A 27 17.77 9.40 -51.09
C ARG A 27 18.26 9.31 -49.65
N LYS A 28 19.46 8.75 -49.51
CA LYS A 28 20.28 8.67 -48.30
C LYS A 28 20.73 10.10 -47.97
N ARG A 29 20.08 10.79 -47.03
CA ARG A 29 20.60 12.04 -46.45
C ARG A 29 21.29 11.73 -45.12
N GLU A 30 22.60 11.65 -45.27
CA GLU A 30 23.67 11.82 -44.29
C GLU A 30 23.27 12.22 -42.87
N ALA A 31 23.63 11.34 -41.93
CA ALA A 31 23.74 11.64 -40.52
C ALA A 31 24.73 12.78 -40.29
N ARG A 32 24.21 14.00 -40.08
CA ARG A 32 25.00 15.06 -39.43
C ARG A 32 24.74 15.00 -37.93
N ARG A 33 25.61 14.25 -37.26
CA ARG A 33 25.94 14.38 -35.83
C ARG A 33 26.07 15.87 -35.49
N TRP A 34 25.12 16.39 -34.74
CA TRP A 34 25.34 17.54 -33.88
C TRP A 34 25.20 17.02 -32.44
N ARG A 35 26.33 16.61 -31.88
CA ARG A 35 26.49 16.49 -30.43
C ARG A 35 26.37 17.91 -29.88
N SER A 36 25.24 18.25 -29.28
CA SER A 36 25.17 19.36 -28.33
C SER A 36 25.17 18.77 -26.94
N HIS A 37 26.27 19.00 -26.25
CA HIS A 37 26.45 18.79 -24.82
C HIS A 37 25.36 19.49 -24.00
N GLY A 38 24.99 18.87 -22.88
CA GLY A 38 24.61 19.59 -21.66
C GLY A 38 23.16 20.01 -21.53
N TYR A 39 22.23 19.05 -21.46
CA TYR A 39 20.97 19.27 -20.75
C TYR A 39 20.84 18.25 -19.64
N SER A 40 20.93 18.76 -18.41
CA SER A 40 20.85 18.10 -17.11
C SER A 40 19.99 16.84 -17.09
N GLU A 41 20.62 15.71 -16.80
CA GLU A 41 20.05 14.35 -16.65
C GLU A 41 19.17 14.22 -15.38
N ASN A 42 18.58 15.31 -14.90
CA ASN A 42 17.87 15.38 -13.60
C ASN A 42 16.34 15.55 -13.72
N TYR A 43 15.76 15.59 -14.94
CA TYR A 43 14.31 15.71 -15.13
C TYR A 43 13.57 14.39 -15.38
N LEU A 44 14.26 13.24 -15.37
CA LEU A 44 13.65 11.94 -15.60
C LEU A 44 13.27 11.18 -14.31
N ARG A 45 13.35 11.82 -13.13
CA ARG A 45 12.87 11.21 -11.90
C ARG A 45 11.40 11.56 -11.68
N ASN A 46 10.50 10.92 -12.43
CA ASN A 46 9.07 11.08 -12.21
C ASN A 46 8.68 10.34 -10.91
N PRO A 47 8.29 11.05 -9.82
CA PRO A 47 7.99 10.43 -8.53
C PRO A 47 6.80 9.45 -8.59
N LEU A 48 5.99 9.55 -9.65
CA LEU A 48 4.84 8.67 -9.91
C LEU A 48 5.24 7.33 -10.54
N THR A 49 6.43 7.22 -11.12
CA THR A 49 6.93 6.00 -11.77
C THR A 49 8.24 5.48 -11.20
N ASP A 50 8.91 6.25 -10.35
CA ASP A 50 10.12 5.82 -9.66
C ASP A 50 9.78 4.90 -8.49
N THR A 51 9.54 3.64 -8.82
CA THR A 51 9.40 2.52 -7.87
C THR A 51 10.75 2.08 -7.29
N ALA A 52 11.86 2.73 -7.62
CA ALA A 52 13.22 2.23 -7.36
C ALA A 52 13.80 2.61 -5.98
N HIS A 53 13.00 3.19 -5.10
CA HIS A 53 13.31 3.37 -3.69
C HIS A 53 12.04 2.88 -2.98
N TRP A 54 11.94 1.69 -2.40
CA TRP A 54 12.84 1.05 -1.43
C TRP A 54 12.44 -0.42 -1.32
N THR A 55 13.35 -1.29 -0.91
CA THR A 55 13.07 -2.67 -0.46
C THR A 55 12.28 -2.73 0.85
N THR A 56 11.48 -1.70 1.17
CA THR A 56 10.65 -1.62 2.37
C THR A 56 9.37 -2.41 2.15
N ARG A 57 9.03 -3.25 3.14
CA ARG A 57 7.83 -4.09 3.07
C ARG A 57 6.59 -3.20 2.98
N SER A 58 5.69 -3.53 2.06
CA SER A 58 4.40 -2.84 1.92
C SER A 58 3.53 -3.07 3.16
N CYS A 59 2.63 -2.13 3.49
CA CYS A 59 1.74 -2.24 4.66
C CYS A 59 1.01 -3.59 4.74
N GLU A 60 1.39 -4.46 5.67
CA GLU A 60 0.90 -5.82 5.79
C GLU A 60 0.77 -6.25 7.26
N ILE A 61 0.04 -7.34 7.47
CA ILE A 61 -0.06 -7.96 8.78
C ILE A 61 1.21 -8.75 9.06
N GLN A 62 1.78 -8.53 10.24
CA GLN A 62 2.95 -9.22 10.75
C GLN A 62 2.58 -10.08 11.95
N THR A 63 3.33 -11.15 12.17
CA THR A 63 3.13 -12.07 13.27
C THR A 63 3.58 -11.46 14.59
N LEU A 64 2.71 -11.50 15.59
CA LEU A 64 3.04 -11.16 16.97
C LEU A 64 2.27 -12.12 17.88
N TYR A 65 3.00 -12.81 18.75
CA TYR A 65 2.42 -13.61 19.80
C TYR A 65 2.59 -12.86 21.13
N VAL A 66 1.50 -12.74 21.88
CA VAL A 66 1.49 -12.12 23.20
C VAL A 66 1.35 -13.24 24.22
N SER A 67 2.41 -13.44 25.00
CA SER A 67 2.44 -14.32 26.16
C SER A 67 1.94 -13.55 27.38
N PHE A 68 0.93 -14.06 28.09
CA PHE A 68 0.46 -13.41 29.32
C PHE A 68 1.46 -13.57 30.47
N LYS A 69 2.35 -14.56 30.38
CA LYS A 69 3.49 -14.70 31.28
C LYS A 69 4.47 -13.54 31.15
N ASP A 70 4.76 -13.10 29.92
CA ASP A 70 5.71 -12.02 29.66
C ASP A 70 5.16 -10.65 30.10
N LEU A 71 3.84 -10.57 30.28
CA LEU A 71 3.14 -9.40 30.82
C LEU A 71 2.87 -9.50 32.33
N GLU A 72 3.32 -10.57 32.99
CA GLU A 72 3.09 -10.84 34.41
C GLU A 72 1.59 -10.94 34.76
N TRP A 73 0.78 -11.47 33.84
CA TRP A 73 -0.68 -11.63 34.03
C TRP A 73 -1.11 -13.06 34.37
N GLN A 74 -0.16 -13.98 34.43
CA GLN A 74 -0.39 -15.39 34.78
C GLN A 74 -0.94 -15.62 36.19
N ASP A 75 -0.79 -14.64 37.08
CA ASP A 75 -1.26 -14.75 38.47
C ASP A 75 -2.79 -14.69 38.57
N TRP A 76 -3.44 -14.03 37.61
CA TRP A 76 -4.90 -13.87 37.59
C TRP A 76 -5.55 -14.50 36.35
N ILE A 77 -4.85 -14.60 35.22
CA ILE A 77 -5.36 -15.29 34.01
C ILE A 77 -5.15 -16.80 34.12
N ILE A 78 -6.25 -17.54 33.97
CA ILE A 78 -6.26 -19.01 33.96
C ILE A 78 -6.03 -19.54 32.54
N ALA A 79 -6.66 -18.94 31.52
CA ALA A 79 -6.49 -19.36 30.12
C ALA A 79 -6.90 -18.25 29.13
N PRO A 80 -6.35 -18.22 27.91
CA PRO A 80 -5.20 -19.03 27.42
C PRO A 80 -3.87 -18.55 28.01
N ASP A 81 -2.76 -19.25 27.77
CA ASP A 81 -1.41 -18.81 28.19
C ASP A 81 -0.91 -17.59 27.40
N GLY A 82 -1.50 -17.37 26.24
CA GLY A 82 -1.17 -16.30 25.32
C GLY A 82 -1.96 -16.43 24.02
N TYR A 83 -1.78 -15.50 23.10
CA TYR A 83 -2.53 -15.48 21.85
C TYR A 83 -1.77 -14.79 20.71
N GLY A 84 -2.10 -15.16 19.47
CA GLY A 84 -1.60 -14.47 18.28
C GLY A 84 -2.32 -13.13 18.09
N ALA A 85 -1.72 -12.04 18.56
CA ALA A 85 -2.27 -10.69 18.42
C ALA A 85 -2.12 -10.16 16.98
N PHE A 86 -0.97 -10.44 16.36
CA PHE A 86 -0.54 -9.82 15.11
C PHE A 86 -0.45 -8.28 15.20
N TYR A 87 0.22 -7.66 14.24
CA TYR A 87 0.28 -6.19 14.16
C TYR A 87 0.43 -5.73 12.71
N CYS A 88 0.16 -4.46 12.46
CA CYS A 88 0.32 -3.86 11.13
C CYS A 88 1.65 -3.15 11.03
N SER A 89 2.39 -3.41 9.95
CA SER A 89 3.66 -2.75 9.68
C SER A 89 3.96 -2.69 8.19
N GLY A 90 4.79 -1.72 7.80
CA GLY A 90 5.17 -1.48 6.42
C GLY A 90 4.77 -0.10 5.94
N GLU A 91 5.16 0.20 4.70
CA GLU A 91 4.96 1.53 4.12
C GLU A 91 3.68 1.64 3.28
N CYS A 92 3.13 2.86 3.26
CA CYS A 92 2.00 3.29 2.45
C CYS A 92 2.48 4.24 1.35
N ASN A 93 3.07 3.66 0.30
CA ASN A 93 3.61 4.40 -0.85
C ASN A 93 2.62 4.41 -2.02
N PHE A 94 2.71 5.43 -2.86
CA PHE A 94 1.95 5.48 -4.12
C PHE A 94 2.53 4.48 -5.14
N PRO A 95 1.70 3.84 -5.98
CA PRO A 95 0.25 3.79 -5.93
C PRO A 95 -0.24 2.91 -4.77
N LEU A 96 -1.23 3.40 -4.00
CA LEU A 96 -1.89 2.58 -3.00
C LEU A 96 -2.72 1.51 -3.72
N ASN A 97 -2.20 0.29 -3.79
CA ASN A 97 -2.91 -0.85 -4.39
C ASN A 97 -4.30 -0.98 -3.76
N ALA A 98 -5.32 -1.32 -4.55
CA ALA A 98 -6.71 -1.50 -4.07
C ALA A 98 -6.80 -2.46 -2.86
N HIS A 99 -5.86 -3.40 -2.75
CA HIS A 99 -5.75 -4.34 -1.64
C HIS A 99 -5.28 -3.74 -0.30
N LYS A 100 -4.86 -2.47 -0.25
CA LYS A 100 -4.39 -1.79 0.97
C LYS A 100 -5.47 -1.01 1.71
N ASN A 101 -6.75 -1.20 1.34
CA ASN A 101 -7.94 -0.61 1.99
C ASN A 101 -7.75 0.88 2.34
N ALA A 102 -7.17 1.64 1.41
CA ALA A 102 -6.83 3.04 1.65
C ALA A 102 -8.07 3.92 1.66
N THR A 103 -8.13 4.87 2.59
CA THR A 103 -9.17 5.91 2.57
C THR A 103 -8.87 6.96 1.50
N ASN A 104 -9.90 7.70 1.07
CA ASN A 104 -9.70 8.86 0.20
C ASN A 104 -8.70 9.86 0.79
N HIS A 105 -8.74 10.06 2.12
CA HIS A 105 -7.76 10.88 2.82
C HIS A 105 -6.34 10.34 2.66
N ALA A 106 -6.13 9.04 2.88
CA ALA A 106 -4.80 8.41 2.73
C ALA A 106 -4.28 8.51 1.28
N ILE A 107 -5.14 8.37 0.28
CA ILE A 107 -4.76 8.56 -1.14
C ILE A 107 -4.30 10.01 -1.39
N VAL A 108 -5.10 10.99 -0.97
CA VAL A 108 -4.77 12.42 -1.13
C VAL A 108 -3.51 12.78 -0.35
N GLN A 109 -3.39 12.33 0.89
CA GLN A 109 -2.21 12.56 1.73
C GLN A 109 -0.94 11.97 1.10
N THR A 110 -1.03 10.76 0.53
CA THR A 110 0.11 10.16 -0.19
C THR A 110 0.51 11.01 -1.39
N LEU A 111 -0.47 11.51 -2.17
CA LEU A 111 -0.19 12.37 -3.31
C LEU A 111 0.44 13.71 -2.89
N VAL A 112 -0.04 14.32 -1.80
CA VAL A 112 0.54 15.56 -1.25
C VAL A 112 1.94 15.32 -0.68
N HIS A 113 2.16 14.18 -0.03
CA HIS A 113 3.48 13.77 0.46
C HIS A 113 4.51 13.66 -0.68
N LEU A 114 4.11 13.18 -1.87
CA LEU A 114 5.00 13.15 -3.04
C LEU A 114 5.43 14.54 -3.52
N LEU A 115 4.59 15.56 -3.31
CA LEU A 115 4.90 16.95 -3.68
C LEU A 115 5.74 17.65 -2.60
N ASN A 116 5.40 17.45 -1.33
CA ASN A 116 6.02 18.14 -0.19
C ASN A 116 6.27 17.17 0.99
N PRO A 117 7.28 16.30 0.92
CA PRO A 117 7.51 15.24 1.91
C PRO A 117 7.94 15.76 3.29
N THR A 118 8.45 17.00 3.36
CA THR A 118 8.88 17.64 4.62
C THR A 118 7.71 18.19 5.43
N GLN A 119 6.61 18.54 4.78
CA GLN A 119 5.44 19.14 5.44
C GLN A 119 4.35 18.12 5.74
N VAL A 120 4.19 17.12 4.87
CA VAL A 120 3.14 16.11 5.00
C VAL A 120 3.79 14.74 5.12
N PRO A 121 3.55 13.97 6.19
CA PRO A 121 4.07 12.61 6.31
C PRO A 121 3.27 11.62 5.45
N LYS A 122 3.84 10.44 5.18
CA LYS A 122 3.10 9.32 4.57
C LYS A 122 1.95 8.89 5.49
N PRO A 123 0.86 8.31 4.95
CA PRO A 123 -0.15 7.65 5.77
C PRO A 123 0.43 6.53 6.60
N SER A 124 -0.25 6.21 7.70
CA SER A 124 0.18 5.17 8.64
C SER A 124 -0.40 3.81 8.24
N CYS A 125 0.38 2.74 8.46
CA CYS A 125 -0.12 1.38 8.33
C CYS A 125 -0.80 0.96 9.64
N ALA A 126 -2.12 0.80 9.62
CA ALA A 126 -2.92 0.58 10.83
C ALA A 126 -3.90 -0.61 10.69
N PRO A 127 -4.34 -1.21 11.81
CA PRO A 127 -5.38 -2.23 11.81
C PRO A 127 -6.74 -1.68 11.35
N ILE A 128 -7.42 -2.41 10.47
CA ILE A 128 -8.75 -2.04 9.95
C ILE A 128 -9.82 -2.95 10.54
N LYS A 129 -9.53 -4.25 10.62
CA LYS A 129 -10.43 -5.24 11.19
C LYS A 129 -9.72 -5.92 12.34
N LEU A 130 -10.38 -5.96 13.49
CA LEU A 130 -9.91 -6.68 14.67
C LEU A 130 -10.95 -7.70 15.10
N SER A 131 -10.51 -8.80 15.71
CA SER A 131 -11.36 -9.81 16.31
C SER A 131 -11.15 -9.89 17.82
N PRO A 132 -12.18 -10.34 18.56
CA PRO A 132 -12.07 -10.56 20.00
C PRO A 132 -11.32 -11.85 20.34
N ILE A 133 -10.90 -11.97 21.60
CA ILE A 133 -10.51 -13.23 22.26
C ILE A 133 -11.34 -13.44 23.53
N SER A 134 -11.43 -14.68 24.00
CA SER A 134 -12.04 -15.00 25.29
C SER A 134 -10.93 -15.35 26.29
N VAL A 135 -11.01 -14.80 27.50
CA VAL A 135 -10.04 -14.98 28.58
C VAL A 135 -10.79 -15.45 29.82
N LEU A 136 -10.29 -16.50 30.44
CA LEU A 136 -10.74 -17.05 31.71
C LEU A 136 -9.80 -16.57 32.81
N TYR A 137 -10.33 -15.94 33.86
CA TYR A 137 -9.50 -15.36 34.92
C TYR A 137 -10.20 -15.35 36.28
N TYR A 138 -9.42 -15.21 37.35
CA TYR A 138 -9.92 -15.01 38.72
C TYR A 138 -10.26 -13.55 38.97
N THR A 139 -11.41 -13.28 39.58
CA THR A 139 -11.73 -11.96 40.15
C THR A 139 -11.17 -11.81 41.55
N ASP A 140 -11.20 -10.60 42.10
CA ASP A 140 -10.76 -10.31 43.47
C ASP A 140 -11.46 -11.19 44.53
N ASP A 141 -12.74 -11.52 44.31
CA ASP A 141 -13.53 -12.43 45.17
C ASP A 141 -13.20 -13.93 44.97
N SER A 142 -12.10 -14.27 44.28
CA SER A 142 -11.72 -15.65 43.90
C SER A 142 -12.73 -16.39 43.02
N ASN A 143 -13.68 -15.68 42.41
CA ASN A 143 -14.60 -16.24 41.43
C ASN A 143 -13.93 -16.38 40.07
N VAL A 144 -14.33 -17.41 39.31
CA VAL A 144 -13.82 -17.64 37.96
C VAL A 144 -14.78 -17.06 36.93
N ILE A 145 -14.30 -16.15 36.08
CA ILE A 145 -15.11 -15.49 35.05
C ILE A 145 -14.49 -15.71 33.66
N LEU A 146 -15.34 -16.08 32.70
CA LEU A 146 -15.02 -16.08 31.28
C LEU A 146 -15.48 -14.75 30.65
N ARG A 147 -14.53 -13.96 30.14
CA ARG A 147 -14.82 -12.67 29.50
C ARG A 147 -14.31 -12.59 28.07
N LYS A 148 -15.09 -11.95 27.21
CA LYS A 148 -14.73 -11.68 25.82
C LYS A 148 -14.19 -10.27 25.65
N TYR A 149 -12.90 -10.15 25.33
CA TYR A 149 -12.22 -8.87 25.08
C TYR A 149 -12.24 -8.56 23.59
N LYS A 150 -12.80 -7.40 23.23
CA LYS A 150 -12.90 -6.93 21.83
C LYS A 150 -11.58 -6.32 21.36
N ASN A 151 -11.37 -6.31 20.04
CA ASN A 151 -10.24 -5.63 19.39
C ASN A 151 -8.85 -6.13 19.81
N MET A 152 -8.71 -7.42 20.09
CA MET A 152 -7.46 -7.99 20.60
C MET A 152 -6.55 -8.54 19.49
N VAL A 153 -7.12 -9.02 18.38
CA VAL A 153 -6.38 -9.69 17.30
C VAL A 153 -6.57 -8.96 15.99
N VAL A 154 -5.49 -8.57 15.33
CA VAL A 154 -5.52 -7.94 14.00
C VAL A 154 -5.91 -8.98 12.95
N LYS A 155 -6.86 -8.63 12.07
CA LYS A 155 -7.32 -9.48 10.96
C LYS A 155 -7.02 -8.88 9.59
N SER A 156 -6.93 -7.56 9.49
CA SER A 156 -6.48 -6.88 8.27
C SER A 156 -5.84 -5.54 8.61
N CYS A 157 -4.91 -5.14 7.76
CA CYS A 157 -4.22 -3.86 7.80
C CYS A 157 -4.59 -3.01 6.59
N GLY A 158 -4.36 -1.71 6.70
CA GLY A 158 -4.35 -0.81 5.54
C GLY A 158 -3.85 0.58 5.88
N CYS A 159 -3.95 1.47 4.90
CA CYS A 159 -3.33 2.80 4.95
C CYS A 159 -4.36 3.87 5.34
N HIS A 160 -4.13 4.53 6.47
CA HIS A 160 -4.99 5.55 7.05
C HIS A 160 -4.22 6.84 7.33
#